data_AF-A0A9N9XE76-F1
#
_entry.id   AF-A0A9N9XE76-F1
#
_cell.length_a   1.000
_cell.length_b   1.000
_cell.length_c   1.000
_cell.angle_alpha   90.00
_cell.angle_beta   90.00
_cell.angle_gamma   90.00
#
_symmetry.space_group_name_H-M   'P 1'
#
loop_
_entity.id
_entity.type
_entity.pdbx_description
1 polymer ?
#
loop_
_entity_poly.entity_id
_entity_poly.type
_entity_poly.pdbx_seq_one_letter_code
_entity_poly.pdbx_strand_id
1 'polypeptide(L)' 'MQIRVPEAVKRGDSVTLVCDYDLESAALYTIKWYRDDEEFYRFVPKESPPSQAFTVSHVNVDVSSFLESVNIM' A
#
# COMPACT_ATOMS: atom_id res chain seq x y z
N MET A 1 16.00 1.89 -1.14
CA MET A 1 14.72 1.30 -1.55
C MET A 1 14.63 -0.11 -1.00
N GLN A 2 13.74 -0.34 -0.02
CA GLN A 2 13.48 -1.64 0.56
C GLN A 2 11.97 -1.89 0.61
N ILE A 3 11.55 -3.06 0.15
CA ILE A 3 10.17 -3.53 0.27
C ILE A 3 10.14 -4.58 1.37
N ARG A 4 9.29 -4.40 2.37
CA ARG A 4 9.06 -5.38 3.44
C ARG A 4 7.66 -5.95 3.32
N VAL A 5 7.60 -7.23 2.98
CA VAL A 5 6.37 -8.02 2.88
C VAL A 5 6.68 -9.39 3.48
N PRO A 6 5.85 -9.92 4.40
CA PRO A 6 6.04 -11.26 4.92
C PRO A 6 5.75 -12.32 3.85
N GLU A 7 6.49 -13.41 3.89
CA GLU A 7 6.38 -14.52 2.92
C GLU A 7 5.01 -15.21 2.99
N ALA A 8 4.45 -15.33 4.19
CA ALA A 8 3.12 -15.88 4.42
C ALA A 8 2.50 -15.29 5.68
N VAL A 9 1.17 -15.15 5.67
CA VAL A 9 0.35 -14.81 6.83
C VAL A 9 -0.75 -15.85 7.01
N LYS A 10 -1.22 -16.05 8.24
CA LYS A 10 -2.36 -16.95 8.47
C LYS A 10 -3.62 -16.31 7.90
N ARG A 11 -4.51 -17.15 7.40
CA ARG A 11 -5.80 -16.70 6.87
C ARG A 11 -6.60 -15.97 7.95
N GLY A 12 -7.02 -14.74 7.67
CA GLY A 12 -7.79 -13.88 8.58
C GLY A 12 -6.93 -12.96 9.44
N ASP A 13 -5.60 -13.12 9.41
CA ASP A 13 -4.67 -12.16 10.01
C ASP A 13 -4.39 -11.03 9.01
N SER A 14 -4.15 -9.83 9.51
CA SER A 14 -3.74 -8.71 8.67
C SER A 14 -2.23 -8.65 8.45
N VAL A 15 -1.84 -8.09 7.31
CA VAL A 15 -0.44 -7.87 6.92
C VAL A 15 -0.20 -6.42 6.63
N THR A 16 0.97 -5.91 7.00
CA THR A 16 1.41 -4.57 6.62
C THR A 16 2.45 -4.67 5.51
N LEU A 17 2.16 -4.07 4.36
CA LEU A 17 3.11 -3.89 3.26
C LEU A 17 3.85 -2.57 3.45
N VAL A 18 5.16 -2.61 3.52
CA VAL A 18 5.99 -1.41 3.71
C VAL A 18 6.90 -1.18 2.52
N CYS A 19 6.95 0.07 2.06
CA CYS A 19 7.87 0.52 1.01
C CYS A 19 8.72 1.66 1.57
N ASP A 20 9.95 1.35 1.98
CA ASP A 20 10.91 2.38 2.39
C ASP A 20 11.65 2.87 1.15
N TYR A 21 11.36 4.10 0.75
CA TYR A 21 12.04 4.76 -0.35
C TYR A 21 12.64 6.08 0.11
N ASP A 22 13.95 6.24 -0.11
CA ASP A 22 14.63 7.51 0.13
C ASP A 22 14.48 8.39 -1.11
N LEU A 23 13.68 9.45 -0.96
CA LEU A 23 13.45 10.42 -2.04
C LEU A 23 14.51 11.52 -2.06
N GLU A 24 15.46 11.51 -1.13
CA GLU A 24 16.42 12.58 -0.88
C GLU A 24 15.70 13.94 -0.74
N SER A 25 15.68 14.72 -1.81
CA SER A 25 15.03 16.04 -1.91
C SER A 25 13.92 16.11 -2.97
N ALA A 26 13.60 14.99 -3.61
CA ALA A 26 12.52 14.88 -4.57
C ALA A 26 11.16 14.68 -3.89
N ALA A 27 10.09 15.14 -4.54
CA ALA A 27 8.73 14.86 -4.09
C ALA A 27 8.27 13.50 -4.59
N LEU A 28 7.57 12.74 -3.73
CA LEU A 28 6.91 11.52 -4.13
C LEU A 28 5.83 11.83 -5.18
N TYR A 29 5.84 11.09 -6.30
CA TYR A 29 4.80 11.21 -7.32
C TYR A 29 3.59 10.31 -6.98
N THR A 30 3.83 9.01 -6.85
CA THR A 30 2.78 8.03 -6.51
C THR A 30 3.38 6.76 -5.92
N ILE A 31 2.64 6.09 -5.03
CA ILE A 31 2.87 4.70 -4.64
C ILE A 31 1.67 3.90 -5.10
N LYS A 32 1.91 2.72 -5.68
CA LYS A 32 0.86 1.81 -6.12
C LYS A 32 1.20 0.39 -5.69
N TRP A 33 0.19 -0.35 -5.23
CA TRP A 33 0.31 -1.76 -4.95
C TRP A 33 -0.60 -2.57 -5.88
N TYR A 34 -0.05 -3.68 -6.35
CA TYR A 34 -0.70 -4.58 -7.29
C TYR A 34 -0.69 -6.00 -6.75
N ARG A 35 -1.75 -6.74 -7.04
CA ARG A 35 -1.82 -8.19 -6.91
C ARG A 35 -2.24 -8.74 -8.25
N ASP A 36 -1.44 -9.62 -8.84
CA ASP A 36 -1.77 -10.31 -10.10
C ASP A 36 -2.25 -9.32 -11.20
N ASP A 37 -1.54 -8.19 -11.33
CA ASP A 37 -1.83 -7.06 -12.24
C ASP A 37 -3.03 -6.17 -11.89
N GLU A 38 -3.77 -6.46 -10.81
CA GLU A 38 -4.87 -5.62 -10.31
C GLU A 38 -4.36 -4.60 -9.26
N GLU A 39 -4.52 -3.30 -9.53
CA GLU A 39 -4.22 -2.22 -8.58
C GLU A 39 -5.20 -2.29 -7.41
N PHE A 40 -4.73 -2.52 -6.18
CA PHE A 40 -5.59 -2.58 -4.99
C PHE A 40 -5.39 -1.37 -4.06
N TYR A 41 -4.28 -0.65 -4.18
CA TYR A 41 -4.02 0.58 -3.42
C TYR A 41 -3.21 1.58 -4.23
N ARG A 42 -3.53 2.86 -4.05
CA ARG A 42 -2.77 3.99 -4.58
C ARG A 42 -2.65 5.13 -3.58
N PHE A 43 -1.45 5.70 -3.48
CA PHE A 43 -1.17 6.95 -2.78
C PHE A 43 -0.64 7.99 -3.77
N VAL A 44 -1.25 9.17 -3.80
CA VAL A 44 -0.83 10.34 -4.58
C VAL A 44 -0.88 11.56 -3.65
N PRO A 45 0.27 12.07 -3.17
CA PRO A 45 0.31 13.16 -2.17
C PRO A 45 -0.43 14.43 -2.58
N LYS A 46 -0.60 14.65 -3.89
CA LYS A 46 -1.22 15.85 -4.47
C LYS A 46 -2.74 15.72 -4.67
N GLU A 47 -3.33 14.56 -4.37
CA GLU A 47 -4.77 14.32 -4.53
C GLU A 47 -5.53 14.47 -3.19
N SER A 48 -6.85 14.64 -3.29
CA SER A 48 -7.77 14.67 -2.15
C SER A 48 -8.95 13.74 -2.42
N PRO A 49 -9.05 12.58 -1.75
CA PRO A 49 -8.13 12.08 -0.72
C PRO A 49 -6.78 11.59 -1.32
N PRO A 50 -5.67 11.66 -0.57
CA PRO A 50 -4.36 11.25 -1.07
C PRO A 50 -4.21 9.73 -1.19
N SER A 51 -5.07 8.96 -0.53
CA SER A 51 -5.07 7.49 -0.54
C SER A 51 -6.36 6.97 -1.15
N GLN A 52 -6.25 5.95 -2.01
CA GLN A 52 -7.36 5.26 -2.65
C GLN A 52 -7.16 3.75 -2.52
N ALA A 53 -8.22 3.03 -2.15
CA ALA A 53 -8.26 1.58 -2.16
C ALA A 53 -9.23 1.10 -3.24
N PHE A 54 -8.85 0.02 -3.92
CA PHE A 54 -9.66 -0.62 -4.95
C PHE A 54 -9.99 -2.04 -4.52
N THR A 55 -11.19 -2.49 -4.85
CA THR A 55 -11.63 -3.84 -4.53
C THR A 55 -10.97 -4.84 -5.47
N VAL A 56 -10.17 -5.74 -4.91
CA VAL A 56 -9.56 -6.87 -5.61
C VAL A 56 -9.97 -8.15 -4.89
N SER A 57 -10.13 -9.24 -5.65
CA SER A 57 -10.56 -10.52 -5.10
C SER A 57 -9.63 -10.97 -3.96
N HIS A 58 -10.20 -11.22 -2.79
CA HIS A 58 -9.47 -11.66 -1.59
C HIS A 58 -8.44 -10.65 -1.05
N VAL A 59 -8.62 -9.35 -1.31
CA VAL A 59 -7.82 -8.27 -0.72
C VAL A 59 -8.75 -7.24 -0.11
N ASN A 60 -8.61 -6.98 1.19
CA ASN A 60 -9.29 -5.87 1.85
C ASN A 60 -8.23 -4.91 2.40
N VAL A 61 -8.31 -3.63 2.03
CA VAL A 61 -7.30 -2.63 2.38
C VAL A 61 -7.85 -1.69 3.44
N ASP A 62 -7.15 -1.59 4.56
CA ASP A 62 -7.43 -0.56 5.56
C ASP A 62 -6.59 0.70 5.28
N VAL A 63 -7.29 1.78 4.95
CA VAL A 63 -6.70 3.09 4.60
C VAL A 63 -6.70 4.04 5.80
N SER A 64 -7.20 3.61 6.95
CA SER A 64 -7.25 4.44 8.17
C SER A 64 -5.86 4.76 8.73
N SER A 65 -4.85 3.95 8.42
CA SER A 65 -3.44 4.20 8.74
C SER A 65 -2.78 5.07 7.66
N PHE A 66 -2.83 6.39 7.84
CA PHE A 66 -2.28 7.41 6.93
C PHE A 66 -0.74 7.42 6.75
N LEU A 67 -0.01 6.39 7.18
CA LEU A 67 1.46 6.36 7.17
C LEU A 67 1.94 5.21 6.29
N GLU A 68 2.76 5.50 5.27
CA GLU A 68 3.81 4.71 4.55
C GLU A 68 3.72 3.17 4.43
N SER A 69 2.58 2.60 4.79
CA SER A 69 2.39 1.21 5.17
C SER A 69 0.93 0.87 4.91
N VAL A 70 0.69 -0.12 4.06
CA VAL A 70 -0.67 -0.53 3.68
C VAL A 70 -1.03 -1.77 4.46
N ASN A 71 -2.08 -1.71 5.28
CA ASN A 71 -2.58 -2.88 5.98
C ASN A 71 -3.63 -3.60 5.10
N ILE A 72 -3.44 -4.90 4.92
CA ILE A 72 -4.34 -5.78 4.18
C ILE A 72 -4.92 -6.79 5.16
N MET A 73 -6.24 -6.97 5.13
CA MET A 73 -7.01 -7.92 5.95
C MET A 73 -7.57 -9.08 5.11
#